data_AF-A0A950KLT9-F1
#
_entry.id   AF-A0A950KLT9-F1
#
_cell.length_a   1.000
_cell.length_b   1.000
_cell.length_c   1.000
_cell.angle_alpha   90.00
_cell.angle_beta   90.00
_cell.angle_gamma   90.00
#
_symmetry.space_group_name_H-M   'P 1'
#
loop_
_entity.id
_entity.type
_entity.pdbx_description
1 polymer ?
#
loop_
_entity_poly.entity_id
_entity_poly.type
_entity_poly.pdbx_seq_one_letter_code
_entity_poly.pdbx_strand_id
1 'polypeptide(L)'
;MNKGRPRLAWNRRNQAGLTLVELLVVLAIIGTLAGIIYPAIVDSFQKSQAAMAAQRIDAVEKAKVQFRLDNPSATTAQFSDLQPYLVQLGQPLSSTAALNDGTGGTINIGDLVNTAYFIQSGSNAKFTQLLAKYHVPLSSKPEDDVPTTAATSSTTTTAAVGSSSP
;
A
#
# COMPACT_ATOMS: atom_id res chain seq x y z
N MET A 1 -33.81 59.81 25.68
CA MET A 1 -32.36 59.80 25.39
C MET A 1 -32.04 58.70 24.39
N ASN A 2 -31.63 59.03 23.15
CA ASN A 2 -31.13 58.04 22.20
C ASN A 2 -29.76 58.51 21.69
N LYS A 3 -28.68 57.88 22.15
CA LYS A 3 -27.31 58.20 21.73
C LYS A 3 -26.99 57.35 20.50
N GLY A 4 -26.83 58.01 19.35
CA GLY A 4 -26.41 57.38 18.10
C GLY A 4 -25.05 56.71 18.25
N ARG A 5 -24.96 55.45 17.81
CA ARG A 5 -23.70 54.68 17.83
C ARG A 5 -22.85 55.06 16.61
N PRO A 6 -21.55 55.35 16.77
CA PRO A 6 -20.69 55.67 15.64
C PRO A 6 -20.48 54.41 14.78
N ARG A 7 -20.84 54.49 13.49
CA ARG A 7 -20.55 53.45 12.51
C ARG A 7 -19.06 53.54 12.16
N LEU A 8 -18.29 52.55 12.58
CA LEU A 8 -16.89 52.38 12.18
C LEU A 8 -16.83 52.23 10.65
N ALA A 9 -16.38 53.27 9.96
CA ALA A 9 -16.18 53.23 8.52
C ALA A 9 -14.95 52.37 8.22
N TRP A 10 -15.16 51.21 7.60
CA TRP A 10 -14.09 50.34 7.15
C TRP A 10 -13.36 51.02 6.00
N ASN A 11 -12.10 51.36 6.22
CA ASN A 11 -11.23 51.98 5.23
C ASN A 11 -11.08 50.99 4.04
N ARG A 12 -11.69 51.29 2.89
CA ARG A 12 -11.51 50.49 1.67
C ARG A 12 -10.09 50.72 1.17
N ARG A 13 -9.20 49.79 1.48
CA ARG A 13 -7.83 49.77 0.95
C ARG A 13 -7.90 49.64 -0.58
N ASN A 14 -7.13 50.48 -1.27
CA ASN A 14 -6.93 50.46 -2.73
C ASN A 14 -6.69 49.02 -3.21
N GLN A 15 -7.60 48.49 -4.02
CA GLN A 15 -7.33 47.28 -4.78
C GLN A 15 -6.45 47.69 -5.97
N ALA A 16 -5.14 47.68 -5.78
CA ALA A 16 -4.19 47.72 -6.88
C ALA A 16 -4.41 46.44 -7.72
N GLY A 17 -4.78 46.61 -8.99
CA GLY A 17 -5.11 45.52 -9.89
C GLY A 17 -3.88 44.66 -10.21
N LEU A 18 -4.03 43.36 -10.02
CA LEU A 18 -3.05 42.35 -10.40
C LEU A 18 -2.88 42.34 -11.93
N THR A 19 -1.64 42.41 -12.42
CA THR A 19 -1.43 42.40 -13.88
C THR A 19 -1.46 40.97 -14.41
N LEU A 20 -1.92 40.77 -15.66
CA LEU A 20 -1.87 39.45 -16.32
C LEU A 20 -0.43 38.92 -16.43
N VAL A 21 0.53 39.82 -16.63
CA VAL A 21 1.95 39.49 -16.75
C VAL A 21 2.51 38.96 -15.42
N GLU A 22 2.07 39.53 -14.30
CA GLU A 22 2.47 39.10 -12.96
C GLU A 22 2.04 37.67 -12.65
N LEU A 23 0.80 37.30 -13.02
CA LEU A 23 0.37 35.91 -12.93
C LEU A 23 1.06 35.00 -13.96
N LEU A 24 1.34 35.49 -15.16
CA LEU A 24 1.98 34.70 -16.22
C LEU A 24 3.38 34.26 -15.81
N VAL A 25 4.21 35.19 -15.30
CA VAL A 25 5.58 34.87 -14.86
C VAL A 25 5.55 33.91 -13.67
N VAL A 26 4.62 34.09 -12.73
CA VAL A 26 4.47 33.18 -11.58
C VAL A 26 4.12 31.76 -12.02
N LEU A 27 3.14 31.61 -12.92
CA LEU A 27 2.75 30.30 -13.44
C LEU A 27 3.87 29.67 -14.28
N ALA A 28 4.66 30.47 -15.01
CA ALA A 28 5.82 29.97 -15.74
C ALA A 28 6.89 29.42 -14.79
N ILE A 29 7.19 30.12 -13.69
CA ILE A 29 8.16 29.65 -12.69
C ILE A 29 7.63 28.40 -11.96
N ILE A 30 6.37 28.38 -11.52
CA ILE A 30 5.79 27.21 -10.86
C ILE A 30 5.74 26.01 -11.83
N GLY A 31 5.37 26.23 -13.09
CA GLY A 31 5.32 25.17 -14.11
C GLY A 31 6.69 24.56 -14.41
N THR A 32 7.74 25.39 -14.51
CA THR A 32 9.10 24.91 -14.74
C THR A 32 9.65 24.12 -13.54
N LEU A 33 9.45 24.62 -12.31
CA LEU A 33 9.86 23.91 -11.10
C LEU A 33 9.09 22.59 -10.94
N ALA A 34 7.77 22.59 -11.15
CA ALA A 34 6.95 21.39 -11.06
C ALA A 34 7.38 20.33 -12.10
N GLY A 35 7.70 20.74 -13.32
CA GLY A 35 8.15 19.84 -14.39
C GLY A 35 9.44 19.09 -14.07
N ILE A 36 10.38 19.72 -13.36
CA ILE A 36 11.65 19.10 -12.96
C ILE A 36 11.46 18.17 -11.76
N ILE A 37 10.67 18.61 -10.76
CA ILE A 37 10.56 17.93 -9.48
C ILE A 37 9.67 16.68 -9.56
N TYR A 38 8.60 16.71 -10.37
CA TYR A 38 7.61 15.64 -10.44
C TYR A 38 8.24 14.27 -10.80
N PRO A 39 9.13 14.21 -11.81
CA PRO A 39 10.14 13.18 -12.05
C PRO A 39 10.54 12.28 -10.90
N ALA A 40 11.35 12.94 -10.09
CA ALA A 40 12.12 12.38 -9.01
C ALA A 40 11.23 11.96 -7.84
N ILE A 41 10.15 12.69 -7.60
CA ILE A 41 9.19 12.35 -6.55
C ILE A 41 8.52 11.00 -6.85
N VAL A 42 8.03 10.80 -8.08
CA VAL A 42 7.39 9.53 -8.46
C VAL A 42 8.36 8.35 -8.37
N ASP A 43 9.59 8.52 -8.82
CA ASP A 43 10.62 7.49 -8.72
C ASP A 43 11.01 7.19 -7.25
N SER A 44 11.05 8.22 -6.39
CA SER A 44 11.29 8.06 -4.95
C SER A 44 10.17 7.27 -4.27
N PHE A 45 8.91 7.58 -4.59
CA PHE A 45 7.76 6.82 -4.07
C PHE A 45 7.80 5.36 -4.51
N GLN A 46 8.11 5.08 -5.78
CA GLN A 46 8.24 3.69 -6.25
C GLN A 46 9.35 2.94 -5.51
N LYS A 47 10.49 3.59 -5.23
CA LYS A 47 11.58 2.98 -4.45
C LYS A 47 11.16 2.68 -3.01
N SER A 48 10.45 3.59 -2.35
CA SER A 48 9.99 3.38 -0.97
C SER A 48 8.93 2.29 -0.89
N GLN A 49 7.99 2.24 -1.84
CA GLN A 49 6.98 1.18 -1.94
C GLN A 49 7.62 -0.21 -2.08
N ALA A 50 8.59 -0.36 -2.99
CA ALA A 50 9.28 -1.64 -3.19
C ALA A 50 10.13 -2.04 -1.98
N ALA A 51 10.80 -1.08 -1.33
CA ALA A 51 11.55 -1.35 -0.10
C ALA A 51 10.63 -1.79 1.06
N MET A 52 9.46 -1.13 1.21
CA MET A 52 8.46 -1.55 2.20
C MET A 52 7.94 -2.96 1.90
N ALA A 53 7.62 -3.27 0.63
CA ALA A 53 7.19 -4.61 0.23
C ALA A 53 8.22 -5.68 0.65
N ALA A 54 9.51 -5.42 0.41
CA ALA A 54 10.60 -6.30 0.82
C ALA A 54 10.64 -6.51 2.34
N GLN A 55 10.57 -5.42 3.11
CA GLN A 55 10.58 -5.49 4.58
C GLN A 55 9.38 -6.26 5.13
N ARG A 56 8.19 -6.06 4.56
CA ARG A 56 6.97 -6.75 4.97
C ARG A 56 7.02 -8.24 4.68
N ILE A 57 7.51 -8.64 3.51
CA ILE A 57 7.69 -10.06 3.16
C ILE A 57 8.72 -10.72 4.06
N ASP A 58 9.88 -10.09 4.28
CA ASP A 58 10.92 -10.62 5.17
C ASP A 58 10.39 -10.81 6.61
N ALA A 59 9.60 -9.85 7.10
CA ALA A 59 8.94 -9.98 8.41
C ALA A 59 7.94 -11.15 8.45
N VAL A 60 7.14 -11.32 7.40
CA VAL A 60 6.19 -12.44 7.28
C VAL A 60 6.91 -13.78 7.22
N GLU A 61 8.00 -13.90 6.45
CA GLU A 61 8.78 -15.13 6.38
C GLU A 61 9.41 -15.49 7.73
N LYS A 62 9.98 -14.52 8.43
CA LYS A 62 10.50 -14.72 9.79
C LYS A 62 9.41 -15.14 10.77
N ALA A 63 8.23 -14.50 10.68
CA ALA A 63 7.08 -14.86 11.50
C ALA A 63 6.59 -16.30 11.21
N LYS A 64 6.57 -16.72 9.94
CA LYS A 64 6.22 -18.09 9.53
C LYS A 64 7.20 -19.11 10.10
N VAL A 65 8.50 -18.83 10.03
CA VAL A 65 9.53 -19.71 10.61
C VAL A 65 9.31 -19.84 12.11
N GLN A 66 9.09 -18.74 12.83
CA GLN A 66 8.84 -18.79 14.27
C GLN A 66 7.55 -19.54 14.61
N PHE A 67 6.47 -19.29 13.86
CA PHE A 67 5.20 -20.00 14.04
C PHE A 67 5.36 -21.52 13.86
N ARG A 68 6.17 -21.96 12.88
CA ARG A 68 6.46 -23.37 12.63
C ARG A 68 7.26 -24.02 13.76
N LEU A 69 8.16 -23.28 14.41
CA LEU A 69 8.90 -23.77 15.56
C LEU A 69 7.96 -24.04 16.75
N ASP A 70 6.97 -23.19 16.94
CA ASP A 70 6.00 -23.33 18.02
C ASP A 70 4.88 -24.34 17.68
N ASN A 71 4.57 -24.50 16.39
CA ASN A 71 3.48 -25.34 15.88
C ASN A 71 3.99 -26.33 14.81
N PRO A 72 4.73 -27.38 15.19
CA PRO A 72 5.43 -28.26 14.23
C PRO A 72 4.49 -29.06 13.31
N SER A 73 3.24 -29.28 13.72
CA SER A 73 2.22 -29.98 12.92
C SER A 73 1.43 -29.07 11.98
N ALA A 74 1.60 -27.75 12.06
CA ALA A 74 0.87 -26.80 11.23
C ALA A 74 1.44 -26.73 9.82
N THR A 75 0.56 -26.78 8.81
CA THR A 75 0.93 -26.69 7.38
C THR A 75 0.47 -25.39 6.73
N THR A 76 -0.46 -24.67 7.36
CA THR A 76 -0.97 -23.37 6.92
C THR A 76 -1.00 -22.40 8.11
N ALA A 77 -0.91 -21.11 7.82
CA ALA A 77 -1.07 -20.04 8.79
C ALA A 77 -1.84 -18.89 8.14
N GLN A 78 -2.75 -18.31 8.91
CA GLN A 78 -3.42 -17.06 8.55
C GLN A 78 -2.66 -15.87 9.13
N PHE A 79 -2.99 -14.67 8.66
CA PHE A 79 -2.39 -13.44 9.19
C PHE A 79 -2.55 -13.32 10.72
N SER A 80 -3.71 -13.70 11.26
CA SER A 80 -3.98 -13.69 12.70
C SER A 80 -3.00 -14.53 13.51
N ASP A 81 -2.55 -15.65 12.94
CA ASP A 81 -1.64 -16.59 13.60
C ASP A 81 -0.21 -16.03 13.61
N LEU A 82 0.14 -15.25 12.59
CA LEU A 82 1.45 -14.60 12.45
C LEU A 82 1.54 -13.26 13.18
N GLN A 83 0.42 -12.60 13.45
CA GLN A 83 0.34 -11.30 14.12
C GLN A 83 1.19 -11.18 15.40
N PRO A 84 1.14 -12.12 16.37
CA PRO A 84 1.96 -12.01 17.58
C PRO A 84 3.47 -11.99 17.27
N TYR A 85 3.91 -12.79 16.29
CA TYR A 85 5.30 -12.85 15.87
C TYR A 85 5.74 -11.61 15.10
N LEU A 86 4.85 -11.04 14.28
CA LEU A 86 5.10 -9.77 13.58
C LEU A 86 5.31 -8.61 14.57
N VAL A 87 4.49 -8.55 15.63
CA VAL A 87 4.66 -7.55 16.70
C VAL A 87 6.01 -7.73 17.40
N GLN A 88 6.43 -8.97 17.67
CA GLN A 88 7.75 -9.27 18.25
C GLN A 88 8.91 -8.83 17.35
N LEU A 89 8.74 -8.91 16.03
CA LEU A 89 9.70 -8.42 15.03
C LEU A 89 9.65 -6.89 14.84
N GLY A 90 8.89 -6.16 15.67
CA GLY A 90 8.76 -4.71 15.61
C GLY A 90 7.88 -4.20 14.45
N GLN A 91 7.03 -5.07 13.89
CA GLN A 91 6.12 -4.76 12.81
C GLN A 91 4.66 -4.83 13.33
N PRO A 92 4.12 -3.75 13.92
CA PRO A 92 2.78 -3.75 14.52
C PRO A 92 1.68 -3.66 13.43
N LEU A 93 1.54 -4.73 12.66
CA LEU A 93 0.52 -4.86 11.63
C LEU A 93 -0.77 -5.42 12.23
N SER A 94 -1.86 -4.68 12.11
CA SER A 94 -3.14 -5.02 12.73
C SER A 94 -4.07 -5.85 11.83
N SER A 95 -3.78 -5.95 10.53
CA SER A 95 -4.61 -6.69 9.56
C SER A 95 -3.83 -7.06 8.29
N THR A 96 -4.40 -7.95 7.48
CA THR A 96 -3.92 -8.23 6.12
C THR A 96 -3.91 -6.96 5.23
N ALA A 97 -4.82 -6.01 5.46
CA ALA A 97 -4.80 -4.75 4.71
C ALA A 97 -3.56 -3.90 5.08
N ALA A 98 -3.22 -3.82 6.37
CA ALA A 98 -2.05 -3.11 6.86
C ALA A 98 -0.73 -3.69 6.32
N LEU A 99 -0.72 -4.98 5.95
CA LEU A 99 0.43 -5.62 5.28
C LEU A 99 0.67 -5.04 3.88
N ASN A 100 -0.41 -4.66 3.18
CA ASN A 100 -0.38 -4.16 1.81
C ASN A 100 -0.20 -2.64 1.73
N ASP A 101 -0.56 -1.92 2.80
CA ASP A 101 -0.56 -0.46 2.83
C ASP A 101 0.80 0.13 2.46
N GLY A 102 0.79 1.00 1.44
CA GLY A 102 1.98 1.68 0.95
C GLY A 102 2.95 0.79 0.17
N THR A 103 2.70 -0.50 -0.03
CA THR A 103 3.66 -1.39 -0.73
C THR A 103 3.56 -1.32 -2.26
N GLY A 104 2.55 -0.66 -2.81
CA GLY A 104 2.31 -0.60 -4.26
C GLY A 104 1.69 -1.88 -4.84
N GLY A 105 1.17 -2.77 -4.00
CA GLY A 105 0.58 -4.04 -4.41
C GLY A 105 0.03 -4.84 -3.23
N THR A 106 -0.14 -6.14 -3.42
CA THR A 106 -0.62 -7.07 -2.39
C THR A 106 0.44 -8.11 -2.05
N ILE A 107 0.60 -8.37 -0.76
CA ILE A 107 1.44 -9.44 -0.24
C ILE A 107 0.55 -10.63 0.07
N ASN A 108 0.89 -11.77 -0.51
CA ASN A 108 0.26 -13.04 -0.23
C ASN A 108 1.20 -13.85 0.64
N ILE A 109 0.71 -14.28 1.80
CA ILE A 109 1.51 -14.98 2.83
C ILE A 109 1.95 -16.38 2.35
N GLY A 110 1.22 -16.96 1.38
CA GLY A 110 1.39 -18.35 0.97
C GLY A 110 0.95 -19.31 2.08
N ASP A 111 1.31 -20.58 1.94
CA ASP A 111 1.27 -21.54 3.04
C ASP A 111 2.58 -21.49 3.85
N LEU A 112 2.75 -22.36 4.85
CA LEU A 112 3.96 -22.38 5.69
C LEU A 112 5.19 -22.96 4.99
N VAL A 113 5.02 -23.59 3.83
CA VAL A 113 6.07 -24.30 3.09
C VAL A 113 6.61 -23.44 1.95
N ASN A 114 5.71 -22.75 1.25
CA ASN A 114 5.97 -21.88 0.13
C ASN A 114 6.23 -20.45 0.61
N THR A 115 7.17 -19.75 -0.03
CA THR A 115 7.49 -18.37 0.29
C THR A 115 6.33 -17.43 -0.04
N ALA A 116 6.11 -16.44 0.81
CA ALA A 116 5.22 -15.33 0.58
C ALA A 116 5.63 -14.59 -0.69
N TYR A 117 4.66 -14.10 -1.45
CA TYR A 117 4.90 -13.48 -2.75
C TYR A 117 4.11 -12.20 -2.92
N PHE A 118 4.62 -11.33 -3.78
CA PHE A 118 4.06 -10.03 -4.07
C PHE A 118 3.35 -10.00 -5.43
N ILE A 119 2.21 -9.34 -5.48
CA ILE A 119 1.50 -8.98 -6.71
C ILE A 119 1.46 -7.46 -6.80
N GLN A 120 2.06 -6.91 -7.85
CA GLN A 120 2.07 -5.47 -8.09
C GLN A 120 0.67 -4.95 -8.49
N SER A 121 0.32 -3.76 -8.01
CA SER A 121 -0.87 -3.03 -8.48
C SER A 121 -0.56 -2.35 -9.82
N GLY A 122 -1.13 -2.87 -10.90
CA GLY A 122 -0.90 -2.40 -12.27
C GLY A 122 0.47 -2.80 -12.83
N SER A 123 0.71 -2.48 -14.11
CA SER A 123 1.93 -2.85 -14.83
C SER A 123 2.89 -1.66 -14.93
N ASN A 124 3.97 -1.68 -14.14
CA ASN A 124 5.05 -0.70 -14.23
C ASN A 124 6.41 -1.42 -14.22
N ALA A 125 7.07 -1.45 -15.38
CA ALA A 125 8.33 -2.15 -15.59
C ALA A 125 9.48 -1.62 -14.71
N LYS A 126 9.52 -0.31 -14.41
CA LYS A 126 10.52 0.25 -13.49
C LYS A 126 10.30 -0.28 -12.07
N PHE A 127 9.05 -0.35 -11.63
CA PHE A 127 8.72 -0.88 -10.31
C PHE A 127 9.00 -2.38 -10.22
N THR A 128 8.72 -3.15 -11.27
CA THR A 128 9.11 -4.57 -11.34
C THR A 128 10.63 -4.76 -11.20
N GLN A 129 11.43 -3.88 -11.83
CA GLN A 129 12.89 -3.89 -11.65
C GLN A 129 13.32 -3.52 -10.22
N LEU A 130 12.61 -2.59 -9.57
CA LEU A 130 12.87 -2.24 -8.17
C LEU A 130 12.55 -3.41 -7.24
N LEU A 131 11.42 -4.09 -7.45
CA LEU A 131 11.05 -5.30 -6.71
C LEU A 131 12.12 -6.39 -6.84
N ALA A 132 12.60 -6.64 -8.06
CA ALA A 132 13.70 -7.57 -8.29
C ALA A 132 15.00 -7.14 -7.59
N LYS A 133 15.33 -5.83 -7.61
CA LYS A 133 16.49 -5.27 -6.91
C LYS A 133 16.41 -5.45 -5.40
N TYR A 134 15.22 -5.39 -4.81
CA TYR A 134 15.00 -5.60 -3.39
C TYR A 134 14.72 -7.08 -3.03
N HIS A 135 14.93 -8.02 -3.96
CA HIS A 135 14.69 -9.45 -3.77
C HIS A 135 13.26 -9.78 -3.32
N VAL A 136 12.28 -8.98 -3.76
CA VAL A 136 10.87 -9.23 -3.45
C VAL A 136 10.39 -10.37 -4.34
N PRO A 137 10.04 -11.54 -3.79
CA PRO A 137 9.51 -12.65 -4.58
C PRO A 137 8.21 -12.21 -5.25
N LEU A 138 8.16 -12.35 -6.56
CA LEU A 138 6.96 -12.07 -7.33
C LEU A 138 6.20 -13.37 -7.54
N SER A 139 4.88 -13.27 -7.71
CA SER A 139 4.11 -14.37 -8.28
C SER A 139 4.60 -14.62 -9.72
N SER A 140 5.63 -15.44 -9.91
CA SER A 140 5.86 -16.05 -11.21
C SER A 140 4.66 -16.96 -11.49
N LYS A 141 4.03 -16.81 -12.66
CA LYS A 141 3.27 -17.93 -13.24
C LYS A 141 4.16 -19.18 -13.11
N PRO A 142 3.64 -20.32 -12.61
CA PRO A 142 4.46 -21.48 -12.35
C PRO A 142 4.97 -22.04 -13.69
N GLU A 143 6.24 -21.80 -13.99
CA GLU A 143 6.96 -22.47 -15.07
C GLU A 143 8.32 -22.88 -14.49
N ASP A 144 8.31 -23.98 -13.75
CA ASP A 144 8.85 -25.25 -14.23
C ASP A 144 8.62 -26.34 -13.15
N ASP A 145 7.95 -27.40 -13.59
CA ASP A 145 7.70 -28.72 -12.97
C ASP A 145 6.44 -29.00 -12.09
N VAL A 146 5.69 -30.01 -12.58
CA VAL A 146 4.58 -30.81 -12.00
C VAL A 146 3.12 -30.36 -12.33
N PRO A 147 2.25 -31.27 -12.83
CA PRO A 147 1.24 -30.95 -13.83
C PRO A 147 -0.07 -30.37 -13.26
N THR A 148 -0.72 -29.61 -14.15
CA THR A 148 -2.12 -29.19 -14.12
C THR A 148 -3.08 -30.22 -13.50
N THR A 149 -3.73 -29.84 -12.40
CA THR A 149 -5.14 -30.16 -12.19
C THR A 149 -5.85 -28.95 -11.62
N ALA A 150 -6.85 -28.50 -12.38
CA ALA A 150 -7.74 -27.40 -12.05
C ALA A 150 -8.43 -27.59 -10.69
N ALA A 151 -8.45 -26.54 -9.87
CA ALA A 151 -9.52 -26.26 -8.92
C ALA A 151 -9.42 -24.77 -8.52
N THR A 152 -10.18 -23.91 -9.20
CA THR A 152 -11.49 -23.40 -8.73
C THR A 152 -11.33 -22.23 -7.76
N SER A 153 -11.49 -21.05 -8.33
CA SER A 153 -11.90 -19.80 -7.69
C SER A 153 -13.10 -20.03 -6.76
N SER A 154 -12.92 -19.85 -5.46
CA SER A 154 -14.04 -19.77 -4.51
C SER A 154 -14.45 -18.31 -4.31
N THR A 155 -15.33 -17.87 -5.20
CA THR A 155 -16.32 -16.83 -4.91
C THR A 155 -17.21 -17.34 -3.77
N THR A 156 -17.08 -16.81 -2.55
CA THR A 156 -18.07 -17.07 -1.50
C THR A 156 -19.24 -16.10 -1.69
N THR A 157 -20.26 -16.56 -2.44
CA THR A 157 -21.61 -16.01 -2.41
C THR A 157 -22.31 -16.54 -1.17
N THR A 158 -22.65 -15.64 -0.24
CA THR A 158 -23.45 -15.94 0.95
C THR A 158 -24.91 -16.17 0.54
N ALA A 159 -25.40 -17.40 0.69
CA ALA A 159 -26.83 -17.72 0.64
C ALA A 159 -27.15 -18.71 1.77
N ALA A 160 -27.69 -18.19 2.88
CA ALA A 160 -28.24 -19.01 3.95
C ALA A 160 -29.75 -19.19 3.72
N VAL A 161 -30.13 -20.36 3.21
CA VAL A 161 -31.50 -20.90 3.29
C VAL A 161 -31.57 -21.76 4.55
N GLY A 162 -32.61 -21.53 5.36
CA GLY A 162 -32.79 -22.18 6.66
C GLY A 162 -33.30 -23.62 6.60
N SER A 163 -33.18 -24.29 7.74
CA SER A 163 -34.05 -25.42 8.10
C SER A 163 -34.21 -25.51 9.62
N SER A 164 -35.46 -25.36 10.05
CA SER A 164 -36.15 -25.98 11.21
C SER A 164 -35.75 -27.46 11.40
N SER A 165 -35.84 -28.14 12.54
CA SER A 165 -36.24 -27.95 13.95
C SER A 165 -35.78 -29.24 14.68
N PRO A 166 -35.76 -29.30 16.03
CA PRO A 166 -35.53 -30.56 16.76
C PRO A 166 -36.75 -31.51 16.75
#